data_AF-A0A522H453-F1
#
_entry.id   AF-A0A522H453-F1
#
_cell.length_a   1.000
_cell.length_b   1.000
_cell.length_c   1.000
_cell.angle_alpha   90.00
_cell.angle_beta   90.00
_cell.angle_gamma   90.00
#
_symmetry.space_group_name_H-M   'P 1'
#
loop_
_entity.id
_entity.type
_entity.pdbx_description
1 polymer ?
#
loop_
_entity_poly.entity_id
_entity_poly.type
_entity_poly.pdbx_seq_one_letter_code
_entity_poly.pdbx_strand_id
1 'polypeptide(L)'
;MIPNLINTVAGLVLVYATVLRPTWIEQRYGPFAAFAILILVMALWARRSDSLRWFSNVNIVCAIALGVLSLLPLATLPNLVFWAGLWVGVLVPTLALWSVLYRPKPVAH
;
A
#
# COMPACT_ATOMS: atom_id res chain seq x y z
N MET A 1 2.50 -13.45 -7.33
CA MET A 1 1.73 -12.72 -8.37
C MET A 1 0.38 -12.21 -7.86
N ILE A 2 -0.55 -13.09 -7.44
CA ILE A 2 -1.88 -12.67 -6.92
C ILE A 2 -1.79 -11.64 -5.78
N PRO A 3 -0.92 -11.80 -4.76
CA PRO A 3 -0.87 -10.84 -3.65
C PRO A 3 -0.45 -9.44 -4.10
N ASN A 4 0.45 -9.34 -5.08
CA ASN A 4 0.85 -8.06 -5.65
C ASN A 4 -0.28 -7.43 -6.46
N LEU A 5 -1.05 -8.22 -7.21
CA LEU A 5 -2.21 -7.70 -7.94
C LEU A 5 -3.27 -7.13 -6.98
N ILE A 6 -3.50 -7.81 -5.84
CA ILE A 6 -4.38 -7.31 -4.78
C ILE A 6 -3.83 -6.01 -4.19
N ASN A 7 -2.52 -5.93 -3.90
CA ASN A 7 -1.88 -4.69 -3.44
C ASN A 7 -2.00 -3.55 -4.46
N THR A 8 -1.92 -3.84 -5.76
CA THR A 8 -2.14 -2.86 -6.81
C THR A 8 -3.56 -2.31 -6.74
N VAL A 9 -4.57 -3.18 -6.66
CA VAL A 9 -5.97 -2.74 -6.55
C VAL A 9 -6.20 -1.98 -5.23
N ALA A 10 -5.70 -2.49 -4.11
CA ALA A 10 -5.85 -1.84 -2.80
C ALA A 10 -5.25 -0.44 -2.77
N GLY A 11 -4.06 -0.25 -3.34
CA GLY A 11 -3.43 1.06 -3.47
C GLY A 11 -4.23 2.03 -4.34
N LEU A 12 -4.76 1.57 -5.47
CA LEU A 12 -5.63 2.39 -6.33
C LEU A 12 -6.93 2.79 -5.63
N VAL A 13 -7.54 1.86 -4.88
CA VAL A 13 -8.73 2.17 -4.07
C VAL A 13 -8.38 3.17 -2.97
N LEU A 14 -7.20 3.08 -2.36
CA LEU A 14 -6.71 4.05 -1.38
C LEU A 14 -6.53 5.44 -2.01
N VAL A 15 -5.95 5.55 -3.21
CA VAL A 15 -5.87 6.84 -3.94
C VAL A 15 -7.26 7.38 -4.22
N TYR A 16 -8.16 6.54 -4.74
CA TYR A 16 -9.55 6.92 -5.01
C TYR A 16 -10.22 7.47 -3.75
N ALA A 17 -10.10 6.74 -2.63
CA ALA A 17 -10.67 7.16 -1.36
C ALA A 17 -10.04 8.48 -0.87
N THR A 18 -8.73 8.64 -1.02
CA THR A 18 -8.00 9.83 -0.55
C THR A 18 -8.32 11.08 -1.37
N VAL A 19 -8.48 10.95 -2.69
CA VAL A 19 -8.67 12.09 -3.59
C VAL A 19 -10.15 12.43 -3.80
N LEU A 20 -11.00 11.42 -4.04
CA LEU A 20 -12.40 11.63 -4.45
C LEU A 20 -13.38 11.53 -3.28
N ARG A 21 -13.00 10.87 -2.18
CA ARG A 21 -13.86 10.65 -1.01
C ARG A 21 -13.10 10.91 0.31
N PRO A 22 -12.50 12.09 0.56
CA PRO A 22 -11.66 12.32 1.75
C PRO A 22 -12.38 12.00 3.06
N THR A 23 -13.68 12.31 3.11
CA THR A 23 -14.55 12.02 4.25
C THR A 23 -14.62 10.54 4.62
N TRP A 24 -14.42 9.62 3.68
CA TRP A 24 -14.40 8.18 3.98
C TRP A 24 -13.21 7.79 4.83
N ILE A 25 -12.08 8.46 4.66
CA ILE A 25 -10.84 8.20 5.39
C ILE A 25 -10.81 9.00 6.71
N GLU A 26 -11.32 10.24 6.68
CA GLU A 26 -11.31 11.13 7.84
C GLU A 26 -12.32 10.71 8.94
N GLN A 27 -13.41 10.04 8.58
CA GLN A 27 -14.56 9.85 9.48
C GLN A 27 -14.39 8.82 10.60
N ARG A 28 -13.32 8.03 10.63
CA ARG A 28 -12.97 7.12 11.76
C ARG A 28 -11.63 6.46 11.48
N TYR A 29 -10.89 6.08 12.52
CA TYR A 29 -9.58 5.41 12.45
C TYR A 29 -9.54 4.07 11.67
N GLY A 30 -10.68 3.55 11.22
CA GLY A 30 -10.84 2.23 10.62
C GLY A 30 -10.29 2.04 9.20
N PRO A 31 -10.46 2.97 8.23
CA PRO A 31 -10.07 2.76 6.83
C PRO A 31 -8.56 2.65 6.66
N PHE A 32 -7.77 3.57 7.23
CA PHE A 32 -6.30 3.48 7.16
C PHE A 32 -5.77 2.23 7.84
N ALA A 33 -6.34 1.82 8.98
CA ALA A 33 -5.99 0.56 9.62
C ALA A 33 -6.32 -0.65 8.72
N ALA A 34 -7.50 -0.65 8.09
CA ALA A 34 -7.92 -1.72 7.18
C ALA A 34 -7.00 -1.83 5.96
N PHE A 35 -6.67 -0.71 5.30
CA PHE A 35 -5.71 -0.70 4.20
C PHE A 35 -4.31 -1.10 4.65
N ALA A 36 -3.86 -0.64 5.81
CA ALA A 36 -2.56 -1.02 6.37
C ALA A 36 -2.47 -2.53 6.58
N ILE A 37 -3.47 -3.14 7.23
CA ILE A 37 -3.53 -4.58 7.47
C ILE A 37 -3.57 -5.35 6.14
N LEU A 38 -4.44 -4.95 5.22
CA LEU A 38 -4.57 -5.59 3.91
C LEU A 38 -3.23 -5.56 3.15
N ILE A 39 -2.62 -4.39 3.03
CA ILE A 39 -1.37 -4.20 2.30
C ILE A 39 -0.23 -4.98 2.97
N LEU A 40 -0.17 -4.96 4.31
CA LEU A 40 0.83 -5.69 5.07
C LEU A 40 0.74 -7.20 4.85
N VAL A 41 -0.45 -7.78 5.01
CA VAL A 41 -0.66 -9.23 4.84
C VAL A 41 -0.32 -9.65 3.41
N MET A 42 -0.78 -8.88 2.42
CA MET A 42 -0.49 -9.16 1.01
C MET A 42 1.00 -8.99 0.68
N ALA A 43 1.68 -7.99 1.24
CA ALA A 43 3.11 -7.78 1.01
C ALA A 43 3.97 -8.87 1.67
N LEU A 44 3.60 -9.32 2.88
CA LEU A 44 4.24 -10.46 3.55
C LEU A 44 4.07 -11.76 2.74
N TRP A 45 2.89 -11.95 2.14
CA TRP A 45 2.65 -13.09 1.26
C TRP A 45 3.41 -12.98 -0.06
N ALA A 46 3.39 -11.80 -0.70
CA ALA A 46 4.12 -11.52 -1.94
C ALA A 46 5.62 -11.79 -1.80
N ARG A 47 6.21 -11.44 -0.66
CA ARG A 47 7.63 -11.61 -0.35
C ARG A 47 8.14 -13.05 -0.53
N ARG A 48 7.27 -14.05 -0.40
CA ARG A 48 7.62 -15.46 -0.62
C ARG A 48 7.76 -15.81 -2.10
N SER A 49 7.06 -15.10 -2.99
CA SER A 49 7.01 -15.35 -4.43
C SER A 49 7.80 -14.35 -5.26
N ASP A 50 8.16 -13.20 -4.69
CA ASP A 50 8.84 -12.13 -5.43
C ASP A 50 10.30 -12.48 -5.72
N SER A 51 10.70 -12.26 -6.98
CA SER A 51 12.09 -12.44 -7.39
C SER A 51 13.02 -11.42 -6.71
N LEU A 52 12.58 -10.17 -6.57
CA LEU A 52 13.30 -9.12 -5.86
C LEU A 52 12.50 -8.71 -4.60
N ARG A 53 13.06 -9.02 -3.43
CA ARG A 53 12.41 -8.77 -2.14
C ARG A 53 12.23 -7.28 -1.82
N TRP A 54 12.97 -6.39 -2.49
CA TRP A 54 12.89 -4.94 -2.28
C TRP A 54 11.47 -4.39 -2.49
N PHE A 55 10.75 -4.85 -3.53
CA PHE A 55 9.39 -4.37 -3.80
C PHE A 55 8.43 -4.67 -2.65
N SER A 56 8.46 -5.90 -2.15
CA SER A 56 7.70 -6.30 -0.98
C SER A 56 8.11 -5.54 0.29
N ASN A 57 9.40 -5.29 0.51
CA ASN A 57 9.88 -4.57 1.69
C ASN A 57 9.35 -3.13 1.74
N VAL A 58 9.34 -2.41 0.60
CA VAL A 58 8.80 -1.04 0.56
C VAL A 58 7.31 -1.05 0.85
N ASN A 59 6.55 -1.99 0.30
CA ASN A 59 5.11 -2.12 0.58
C ASN A 59 4.82 -2.41 2.05
N ILE A 60 5.67 -3.22 2.71
CA ILE A 60 5.59 -3.46 4.16
C ILE A 60 5.82 -2.16 4.94
N VAL A 61 6.86 -1.39 4.59
CA VAL A 61 7.16 -0.09 5.25
C VAL A 61 6.00 0.88 5.07
N CYS A 62 5.45 1.00 3.86
CA CYS A 62 4.27 1.83 3.59
C CYS A 62 3.05 1.39 4.42
N ALA A 63 2.81 0.08 4.54
CA ALA A 63 1.72 -0.43 5.35
C ALA A 63 1.90 -0.14 6.85
N ILE A 64 3.13 -0.27 7.37
CA ILE A 64 3.45 0.08 8.75
C ILE A 64 3.25 1.58 8.98
N ALA A 65 3.74 2.43 8.09
CA ALA A 65 3.55 3.87 8.19
C ALA A 65 2.06 4.26 8.20
N LEU A 66 1.27 3.65 7.31
CA LEU A 66 -0.18 3.84 7.27
C LEU A 66 -0.87 3.35 8.56
N GLY A 67 -0.40 2.22 9.11
CA GLY A 67 -0.85 1.67 10.38
C GLY A 67 -0.57 2.61 11.56
N VAL A 68 0.65 3.17 11.65
CA VAL A 68 1.00 4.17 12.67
C VAL A 68 0.15 5.42 12.52
N LEU A 69 -0.05 5.91 11.30
CA LEU A 69 -0.92 7.06 11.05
C LEU A 69 -2.36 6.79 11.51
N SER A 70 -2.87 5.58 11.33
CA SER A 70 -4.22 5.22 11.78
C SER A 70 -4.44 5.33 13.30
N LEU A 71 -3.37 5.48 14.10
CA LEU A 71 -3.44 5.68 15.55
C LEU A 71 -3.52 7.17 15.95
N LEU A 72 -3.24 8.09 15.02
CA LEU A 72 -3.27 9.53 15.27
C LEU A 72 -4.69 10.08 15.10
N PRO A 73 -5.05 11.21 15.76
CA PRO A 73 -6.37 11.86 15.62
C PRO A 73 -6.57 12.47 14.22
N LEU A 74 -6.81 11.61 13.22
CA LEU A 74 -6.80 11.93 11.79
C LEU A 74 -7.71 13.11 11.41
N ALA A 75 -8.87 13.23 12.07
CA ALA A 75 -9.82 14.32 11.85
C ALA A 75 -9.23 15.72 12.16
N THR A 76 -8.15 15.79 12.94
CA THR A 76 -7.46 17.05 13.27
C THR A 76 -6.30 17.36 12.32
N LEU A 77 -5.92 16.42 11.45
CA LEU A 77 -4.74 16.49 10.59
C LEU A 77 -5.09 16.18 9.12
N PRO A 78 -6.05 16.89 8.48
CA PRO A 78 -6.57 16.55 7.16
C PRO A 78 -5.49 16.58 6.07
N ASN A 79 -4.55 17.53 6.13
CA ASN A 79 -3.43 17.59 5.19
C ASN A 79 -2.49 16.38 5.31
N LEU A 80 -2.20 15.92 6.52
CA LEU A 80 -1.35 14.74 6.73
C LEU A 80 -2.04 13.49 6.22
N VAL A 81 -3.33 13.34 6.51
CA VAL A 81 -4.18 12.24 6.02
C VAL A 81 -4.17 12.19 4.49
N PHE A 82 -4.43 13.33 3.84
CA PHE A 82 -4.44 13.43 2.40
C PHE A 82 -3.08 13.06 1.79
N TRP A 83 -2.00 13.72 2.22
CA TRP A 83 -0.69 13.49 1.62
C TRP A 83 -0.16 12.09 1.90
N ALA A 84 -0.33 11.56 3.11
CA ALA A 84 0.12 10.21 3.42
C ALA A 84 -0.69 9.15 2.67
N GLY A 85 -2.02 9.27 2.64
CA GLY A 85 -2.89 8.38 1.88
C GLY A 85 -2.56 8.40 0.39
N LEU A 86 -2.30 9.57 -0.17
CA LEU A 86 -1.93 9.74 -1.58
C LEU A 86 -0.58 9.07 -1.88
N TRP A 87 0.47 9.38 -1.10
CA TRP A 87 1.81 8.82 -1.35
C TRP A 87 1.84 7.30 -1.18
N VAL A 88 1.21 6.76 -0.13
CA VAL A 88 1.09 5.31 0.06
C VAL A 88 0.27 4.69 -1.05
N GLY A 89 -0.87 5.32 -1.39
CA GLY A 89 -1.75 4.89 -2.45
C GLY A 89 -1.11 4.88 -3.83
N VAL A 90 -0.10 5.71 -4.10
CA VAL A 90 0.64 5.72 -5.37
C VAL A 90 1.82 4.74 -5.34
N LEU A 91 2.60 4.72 -4.26
CA LEU A 91 3.80 3.89 -4.17
C LEU A 91 3.48 2.39 -4.17
N VAL A 92 2.49 1.97 -3.38
CA VAL A 92 2.12 0.55 -3.26
C VAL A 92 1.74 -0.08 -4.60
N PRO A 93 0.83 0.50 -5.41
CA PRO A 93 0.45 -0.09 -6.68
C PRO A 93 1.54 0.01 -7.74
N THR A 94 2.35 1.08 -7.76
CA THR A 94 3.48 1.17 -8.69
C THR A 94 4.47 0.03 -8.45
N LEU A 95 4.87 -0.20 -7.20
CA LEU A 95 5.85 -1.24 -6.86
C LEU A 95 5.25 -2.65 -6.96
N ALA A 96 3.99 -2.83 -6.57
CA ALA A 96 3.31 -4.12 -6.69
C ALA A 96 3.06 -4.49 -8.17
N LEU A 97 2.69 -3.52 -9.01
CA LEU A 97 2.56 -3.77 -10.45
C LEU A 97 3.92 -4.08 -11.08
N TRP A 98 4.96 -3.32 -10.71
CA TRP A 98 6.31 -3.57 -11.19
C TRP A 98 6.81 -4.97 -10.83
N SER A 99 6.56 -5.45 -9.60
CA SER A 99 6.95 -6.81 -9.21
C SER A 99 6.19 -7.91 -9.95
N VAL A 100 4.96 -7.64 -10.44
CA VAL A 100 4.22 -8.55 -11.32
C VAL A 100 4.82 -8.60 -12.73
N LEU A 101 5.24 -7.44 -13.25
CA LEU A 101 5.79 -7.33 -14.60
C LEU A 101 7.26 -7.77 -14.68
N TYR A 102 8.00 -7.67 -13.57
CA TYR A 102 9.41 -8.00 -13.53
C TYR A 102 9.66 -9.50 -13.68
N ARG A 103 10.19 -9.89 -14.84
CA ARG A 103 10.66 -11.26 -15.15
C ARG A 103 12.17 -11.21 -15.40
N PRO A 104 13.01 -11.54 -14.41
CA PRO A 104 14.45 -11.61 -14.65
C PRO A 104 14.73 -12.74 -15.64
N LYS A 105 15.57 -12.46 -16.64
CA LYS A 105 16.07 -13.51 -17.53
C LYS A 105 16.90 -14.48 -16.69
N PRO A 106 16.76 -15.81 -16.88
CA PRO A 106 17.68 -16.75 -16.25
C PRO A 106 19.10 -16.40 -16.71
N VAL A 107 19.99 -16.17 -15.75
CA VAL A 107 21.41 -15.97 -16.03
C VAL A 107 21.90 -17.32 -16.55
N ALA A 108 22.23 -17.38 -17.85
CA ALA A 108 22.92 -18.53 -18.41
C ALA A 108 24.30 -18.58 -17.76
N HIS A 109 24.49 -19.56 -16.87
CA HIS A 109 25.79 -19.92 -16.31
C HIS A 109 26.47 -20.92 -17.24
#